data_AF-A0A919FNQ9-F1
#
_entry.id   AF-A0A919FNQ9-F1
#
_cell.length_a   1.000
_cell.length_b   1.000
_cell.length_c   1.000
_cell.angle_alpha   90.00
_cell.angle_beta   90.00
_cell.angle_gamma   90.00
#
_symmetry.space_group_name_H-M   'P 1'
#
loop_
_entity.id
_entity.type
_entity.pdbx_description
1 polymer ?
#
loop_
_entity_poly.entity_id
_entity_poly.type
_entity_poly.pdbx_seq_one_letter_code
_entity_poly.pdbx_strand_id
1 'polypeptide(L)'
;MDEAQTPLDTSDDVEVRDVIDPATVRRAPRYKAFFWTGALVGIVLGLALSLYLVSSPSGAAMMKPGVYVTVLTAFVTMVTTLLAGLFAVIADRRSLRRP
;
A
#
# COMPACT_ATOMS: atom_id res chain seq x y z
N MET A 1 41.84 37.39 -39.94
CA MET A 1 41.66 36.64 -38.67
C MET A 1 40.16 36.52 -38.53
N ASP A 2 39.63 35.42 -39.03
CA ASP A 2 38.19 35.16 -39.13
C ASP A 2 37.81 34.36 -37.89
N GLU A 3 36.95 34.94 -37.04
CA GLU A 3 36.43 34.30 -35.84
C GLU A 3 35.58 33.10 -36.27
N ALA A 4 36.13 31.90 -36.06
CA ALA A 4 35.39 30.67 -36.19
C ALA A 4 34.21 30.71 -35.19
N GLN A 5 33.01 30.92 -35.72
CA GLN A 5 31.76 30.73 -35.01
C GLN A 5 31.69 29.25 -34.60
N THR A 6 31.89 28.97 -33.33
CA THR A 6 31.62 27.65 -32.73
C THR A 6 30.11 27.41 -32.85
N PRO A 7 29.66 26.42 -33.65
CA PRO A 7 28.24 26.06 -33.66
C PRO A 7 27.91 25.53 -32.28
N LEU A 8 27.02 26.23 -31.55
CA LEU A 8 26.48 25.73 -30.30
C LEU A 8 25.74 24.43 -30.61
N ASP A 9 26.23 23.37 -30.00
CA ASP A 9 25.86 21.99 -30.19
C ASP A 9 24.38 21.77 -29.89
N THR A 10 23.52 21.91 -30.89
CA THR A 10 22.07 21.63 -30.82
C THR A 10 21.76 20.13 -30.77
N SER A 11 22.78 19.27 -30.60
CA SER A 11 22.61 17.81 -30.48
C SER A 11 22.25 17.35 -29.06
N ASP A 12 22.51 18.17 -28.03
CA ASP A 12 22.33 17.78 -26.63
C ASP A 12 20.85 17.79 -26.18
N ASP A 13 19.95 18.41 -26.96
CA ASP A 13 18.51 18.53 -26.63
C ASP A 13 17.63 17.40 -27.21
N VAL A 14 18.17 16.52 -28.06
CA VAL A 14 17.38 15.50 -28.79
C VAL A 14 17.43 14.11 -28.15
N GLU A 15 18.34 13.83 -27.21
CA GLU A 15 18.54 12.46 -26.71
C GLU A 15 17.89 12.13 -25.35
N VAL A 16 17.24 13.08 -24.68
CA VAL A 16 16.62 12.77 -23.37
C VAL A 16 15.28 12.04 -23.52
N ARG A 17 14.60 12.19 -24.66
CA ARG A 17 13.29 11.55 -24.91
C ARG A 17 13.39 10.13 -25.47
N ASP A 18 14.53 9.73 -26.01
CA ASP A 18 14.75 8.40 -26.60
C ASP A 18 15.39 7.40 -25.62
N VAL A 19 16.00 7.90 -24.53
CA VAL A 19 16.57 7.07 -23.45
C VAL A 19 15.53 6.72 -22.38
N ILE A 20 14.39 7.41 -22.35
CA ILE A 20 13.28 7.11 -21.45
C ILE A 20 12.31 6.18 -22.16
N ASP A 21 12.58 4.89 -22.13
CA ASP A 21 11.56 3.89 -22.49
C ASP A 21 10.35 4.04 -21.54
N PRO A 22 9.17 4.44 -22.04
CA PRO A 22 7.98 4.60 -21.21
C PRO A 22 7.53 3.29 -20.56
N ALA A 23 7.93 2.13 -21.11
CA ALA A 23 7.72 0.83 -20.49
C ALA A 23 8.59 0.63 -19.23
N THR A 24 9.68 1.41 -19.09
CA THR A 24 10.53 1.47 -17.90
C THR A 24 10.00 2.46 -16.85
N VAL A 25 8.92 3.20 -17.13
CA VAL A 25 8.15 3.92 -16.10
C VAL A 25 7.36 2.89 -15.29
N ARG A 26 8.08 2.19 -14.41
CA ARG A 26 7.56 1.24 -13.43
C ARG A 26 6.45 1.95 -12.65
N ARG A 27 5.19 1.67 -13.02
CA ARG A 27 4.02 2.12 -12.25
C ARG A 27 4.27 1.73 -10.80
N ALA A 28 4.36 2.71 -9.91
CA ALA A 28 4.52 2.45 -8.48
C ALA A 28 3.44 1.43 -8.08
N PRO A 29 3.83 0.24 -7.59
CA PRO A 29 2.85 -0.79 -7.28
C PRO A 29 1.91 -0.21 -6.24
N ARG A 30 0.60 -0.40 -6.44
CA ARG A 30 -0.45 0.20 -5.59
C ARG A 30 -0.52 -0.48 -4.22
N TYR A 31 0.61 -0.71 -3.55
CA TYR A 31 0.71 -1.25 -2.19
C TYR A 31 -0.20 -0.49 -1.23
N LYS A 32 -0.27 0.85 -1.39
CA LYS A 32 -1.17 1.72 -0.63
C LYS A 32 -2.61 1.23 -0.67
N ALA A 33 -3.14 0.79 -1.82
CA ALA A 33 -4.51 0.32 -1.93
C ALA A 33 -4.72 -0.98 -1.15
N PHE A 34 -3.78 -1.92 -1.20
CA PHE A 34 -3.88 -3.18 -0.45
C PHE A 34 -3.85 -2.95 1.06
N PHE A 35 -2.90 -2.16 1.57
CA PHE A 35 -2.84 -1.84 2.99
C PHE A 35 -4.10 -1.10 3.46
N TRP A 36 -4.62 -0.18 2.66
CA TRP A 36 -5.83 0.57 3.01
C TRP A 36 -7.07 -0.33 3.05
N THR A 37 -7.22 -1.22 2.08
CA THR A 37 -8.32 -2.21 2.08
C THR A 37 -8.19 -3.16 3.26
N GLY A 38 -6.99 -3.66 3.56
CA GLY A 38 -6.74 -4.53 4.71
C GLY A 38 -7.08 -3.85 6.04
N ALA A 39 -6.66 -2.59 6.22
CA ALA A 39 -6.98 -1.80 7.39
C ALA A 39 -8.48 -1.55 7.51
N LEU A 40 -9.15 -1.17 6.42
CA LEU A 40 -10.59 -0.91 6.43
C LEU A 40 -11.39 -2.16 6.79
N VAL A 41 -11.09 -3.30 6.15
CA VAL A 41 -11.72 -4.60 6.46
C VAL A 41 -11.44 -4.98 7.91
N GLY A 42 -10.21 -4.77 8.37
CA GLY A 42 -9.79 -5.01 9.74
C GLY A 42 -10.55 -4.21 10.79
N ILE A 43 -10.76 -2.92 10.54
CA ILE A 43 -11.54 -2.04 11.42
C ILE A 43 -12.98 -2.54 11.49
N VAL A 44 -13.60 -2.81 10.34
CA VAL A 44 -15.00 -3.27 10.27
C VAL A 44 -15.17 -4.60 11.00
N LEU A 45 -14.31 -5.59 10.72
CA LEU A 45 -14.38 -6.90 11.37
C LEU A 45 -14.03 -6.83 12.86
N GLY A 46 -13.02 -6.04 13.22
CA GLY A 46 -12.59 -5.84 14.60
C GLY A 46 -13.67 -5.20 15.46
N LEU A 47 -14.33 -4.16 14.94
CA LEU A 47 -15.46 -3.53 15.61
C LEU A 47 -16.66 -4.47 15.71
N ALA A 48 -17.05 -5.14 14.62
CA ALA A 48 -18.17 -6.07 14.64
C ALA A 48 -17.96 -7.21 15.65
N LEU A 49 -16.77 -7.83 15.64
CA LEU A 49 -16.42 -8.92 16.54
C LEU A 49 -16.35 -8.46 17.99
N SER A 50 -15.71 -7.33 18.26
CA SER A 50 -15.54 -6.83 19.63
C SER A 50 -16.86 -6.40 20.26
N LEU A 51 -17.72 -5.71 19.51
CA LEU A 51 -19.05 -5.34 19.98
C LEU A 51 -19.94 -6.56 20.20
N TYR A 52 -19.86 -7.55 19.32
CA TYR A 52 -20.54 -8.83 19.49
C TYR A 52 -20.13 -9.54 20.80
N LEU A 53 -18.83 -9.61 21.07
CA LEU A 53 -18.30 -10.26 22.28
C LEU A 53 -18.64 -9.51 23.56
N VAL A 54 -18.56 -8.18 23.56
CA VAL A 54 -18.95 -7.35 24.72
C VAL A 54 -20.45 -7.43 25.01
N SER A 55 -21.27 -7.57 23.97
CA SER A 55 -22.74 -7.72 24.11
C SER A 55 -23.16 -9.12 24.57
N SER A 56 -22.24 -10.09 24.60
CA SER A 56 -22.53 -11.44 25.09
C SER A 56 -22.62 -11.49 26.63
N PRO A 57 -23.27 -12.52 27.21
CA PRO A 57 -23.32 -12.69 28.67
C PRO A 57 -21.93 -12.75 29.32
N SER A 58 -20.92 -13.22 28.59
CA SER A 58 -19.52 -13.25 29.02
C SER A 58 -18.90 -11.85 29.13
N GLY A 59 -19.38 -10.91 28.31
CA GLY A 59 -18.96 -9.51 28.33
C GLY A 59 -19.47 -8.75 29.55
N ALA A 60 -20.56 -9.19 30.19
CA ALA A 60 -21.12 -8.56 31.39
C ALA A 60 -20.18 -8.66 32.61
N ALA A 61 -19.32 -9.67 32.67
CA ALA A 61 -18.30 -9.82 33.71
C ALA A 61 -17.02 -9.00 33.45
N MET A 62 -16.95 -8.27 32.33
CA MET A 62 -15.74 -7.58 31.90
C MET A 62 -15.62 -6.21 32.56
N MET A 63 -14.57 -6.01 33.36
CA MET A 63 -14.35 -4.78 34.12
C MET A 63 -14.12 -3.53 33.26
N LYS A 64 -13.59 -3.70 32.04
CA LYS A 64 -13.21 -2.61 31.12
C LYS A 64 -13.57 -2.96 29.66
N PRO A 65 -14.85 -2.93 29.28
CA PRO A 65 -15.29 -3.32 27.94
C PRO A 65 -14.71 -2.41 26.85
N GLY A 66 -14.52 -1.12 27.13
CA GLY A 66 -13.93 -0.18 26.17
C GLY A 66 -12.48 -0.53 25.78
N VAL A 67 -11.67 -0.97 26.75
CA VAL A 67 -10.27 -1.40 26.49
C VAL A 67 -10.25 -2.66 25.65
N TYR A 68 -11.16 -3.60 25.93
CA TYR A 68 -11.27 -4.82 25.14
C TYR A 68 -11.62 -4.51 23.67
N VAL A 69 -12.59 -3.63 23.45
CA VAL A 69 -13.00 -3.21 22.09
C VAL A 69 -11.83 -2.58 21.34
N THR A 70 -11.12 -1.65 21.95
CA THR A 70 -10.00 -0.96 21.28
C THR A 70 -8.84 -1.90 20.99
N VAL A 71 -8.43 -2.73 21.95
CA VAL A 71 -7.31 -3.67 21.77
C VAL A 71 -7.65 -4.74 20.74
N LEU A 72 -8.83 -5.36 20.83
CA LEU A 72 -9.24 -6.39 19.89
C LEU A 72 -9.40 -5.83 18.48
N THR A 73 -10.00 -4.64 18.33
CA THR A 73 -10.12 -3.97 17.03
C THR A 73 -8.75 -3.64 16.45
N ALA A 74 -7.84 -3.08 17.25
CA ALA A 74 -6.48 -2.77 16.81
C ALA A 74 -5.72 -4.04 16.39
N PHE A 75 -5.86 -5.13 17.13
CA PHE A 75 -5.25 -6.42 16.82
C PHE A 75 -5.77 -7.00 15.49
N VAL A 76 -7.10 -7.09 15.32
CA VAL A 76 -7.72 -7.58 14.09
C VAL A 76 -7.33 -6.70 12.89
N THR A 77 -7.30 -5.38 13.09
CA THR A 77 -6.86 -4.42 12.07
C THR A 77 -5.41 -4.65 11.68
N MET A 78 -4.52 -4.83 12.65
CA MET A 78 -3.11 -5.12 12.39
C MET A 78 -2.95 -6.41 11.57
N VAL A 79 -3.59 -7.50 12.01
CA VAL A 79 -3.48 -8.81 11.33
C VAL A 79 -3.98 -8.75 9.89
N THR A 80 -5.17 -8.19 9.67
CA THR A 80 -5.75 -8.04 8.31
C THR A 80 -4.93 -7.13 7.41
N THR A 81 -4.38 -6.04 7.95
CA THR A 81 -3.48 -5.13 7.23
C THR A 81 -2.19 -5.83 6.81
N LEU A 82 -1.58 -6.61 7.70
CA LEU A 82 -0.38 -7.39 7.40
C LEU A 82 -0.66 -8.47 6.36
N LEU A 83 -1.78 -9.17 6.46
CA LEU A 83 -2.21 -10.15 5.46
C LEU A 83 -2.42 -9.49 4.10
N ALA A 84 -3.09 -8.34 4.04
CA ALA A 84 -3.28 -7.59 2.81
C ALA A 84 -1.94 -7.14 2.20
N GLY A 85 -0.99 -6.69 3.03
CA GLY A 85 0.38 -6.39 2.61
C GLY A 85 1.10 -7.62 2.05
N LEU A 86 0.97 -8.78 2.69
CA LEU A 86 1.53 -10.04 2.20
C LEU A 86 0.95 -10.43 0.84
N PHE A 87 -0.37 -10.34 0.67
CA PHE A 87 -1.03 -10.56 -0.62
C PHE A 87 -0.55 -9.58 -1.69
N ALA A 88 -0.32 -8.31 -1.33
CA ALA A 88 0.22 -7.32 -2.24
C ALA A 88 1.61 -7.71 -2.75
N VAL A 89 2.49 -8.19 -1.87
CA VAL A 89 3.84 -8.68 -2.24
C VAL A 89 3.76 -9.91 -3.14
N ILE A 90 2.87 -10.85 -2.84
CA ILE A 90 2.67 -12.05 -3.66
C ILE A 90 2.14 -11.66 -5.06
N ALA A 91 1.21 -10.71 -5.14
CA ALA A 91 0.67 -10.21 -6.39
C ALA A 91 1.73 -9.49 -7.23
N ASP A 92 2.57 -8.64 -6.62
CA ASP A 92 3.68 -7.95 -7.29
C ASP A 92 4.68 -8.95 -7.86
N ARG A 93 5.07 -9.96 -7.07
CA ARG A 93 5.96 -11.04 -7.52
C ARG A 93 5.39 -11.84 -8.70
N ARG A 94 4.06 -12.00 -8.80
CA ARG A 94 3.41 -12.67 -9.94
C ARG A 94 3.37 -11.79 -11.19
N SER A 95 3.20 -10.48 -11.01
CA SER A 95 3.14 -9.53 -12.14
C SER A 95 4.47 -9.42 -12.88
N LEU A 96 5.61 -9.48 -12.17
CA LEU A 96 6.95 -9.40 -12.77
C LEU A 96 7.38 -10.68 -13.52
N ARG A 97 6.60 -11.76 -13.42
CA ARG A 97 6.90 -13.05 -14.07
C ARG A 97 6.14 -13.25 -15.39
N ARG A 98 5.36 -12.28 -15.83
CA ARG A 98 4.68 -12.32 -17.13
C ARG A 98 5.40 -11.34 -18.08
N PRO A 99 6.19 -11.85 -19.04
CA PRO A 99 6.76 -11.04 -20.12
C PRO A 99 5.69 -10.57 -21.10
#